data_AF-A0A7C3YX26-F1
#
_entry.id   AF-A0A7C3YX26-F1
#
_cell.length_a   1.000
_cell.length_b   1.000
_cell.length_c   1.000
_cell.angle_alpha   90.00
_cell.angle_beta   90.00
_cell.angle_gamma   90.00
#
_symmetry.space_group_name_H-M   'P 1'
#
loop_
_entity.id
_entity.type
_entity.pdbx_description
1 polymer ?
#
loop_
_entity_poly.entity_id
_entity_poly.type
_entity_poly.pdbx_seq_one_letter_code
_entity_poly.pdbx_strand_id
1 'polypeptide(L)'
;LRRCVVCREMKPKREMIRVVRTPQGEVAVDPTGKRSGRGAYVCFNESCLKGVARGKRLEKELEAPVGPAVYQALQDFLAAGKGVSGSTGAHGQRNSRPGPDGPGHRDGAGGPG
;
A
#
# COMPACT_ATOMS: atom_id res chain seq x y z
N LEU A 1 3.15 -10.13 -12.46
CA LEU A 1 3.57 -9.21 -11.37
C LEU A 1 2.33 -8.62 -10.71
N ARG A 2 2.39 -8.29 -9.42
CA ARG A 2 1.29 -7.67 -8.67
C ARG A 2 1.82 -6.45 -7.93
N ARG A 3 0.96 -5.45 -7.71
CA ARG A 3 1.32 -4.23 -6.98
C ARG A 3 1.09 -4.42 -5.48
N CYS A 4 2.07 -4.08 -4.66
CA CYS A 4 1.87 -4.01 -3.22
C CYS A 4 1.02 -2.78 -2.84
N VAL A 5 0.02 -2.93 -1.96
CA VAL A 5 -0.78 -1.79 -1.46
C VAL A 5 0.03 -0.80 -0.61
N VAL A 6 1.09 -1.27 0.06
CA VAL A 6 1.88 -0.45 0.99
C VAL A 6 2.95 0.36 0.26
N CYS A 7 3.93 -0.32 -0.35
CA CYS A 7 5.04 0.33 -1.04
C CYS A 7 4.70 0.72 -2.49
N ARG A 8 3.60 0.22 -3.05
CA ARG A 8 3.17 0.46 -4.45
C ARG A 8 4.14 -0.06 -5.52
N GLU A 9 5.11 -0.88 -5.15
CA GLU A 9 6.02 -1.54 -6.09
C GLU A 9 5.40 -2.80 -6.71
N MET A 10 5.88 -3.15 -7.89
CA MET A 10 5.50 -4.36 -8.62
C MET A 10 6.43 -5.51 -8.22
N LYS A 11 5.86 -6.59 -7.67
CA LYS A 11 6.61 -7.77 -7.22
C LYS A 11 6.02 -9.08 -7.78
N PRO A 12 6.81 -10.16 -7.83
CA PRO A 12 6.31 -11.46 -8.26
C PRO A 12 5.35 -12.07 -7.22
N LYS A 13 4.38 -12.87 -7.68
CA LYS A 13 3.37 -13.51 -6.81
C LYS A 13 4.00 -14.34 -5.68
N ARG A 14 5.18 -14.93 -5.92
CA ARG A 14 5.90 -15.76 -4.94
C ARG A 14 6.37 -14.97 -3.71
N GLU A 15 6.58 -13.67 -3.86
CA GLU A 15 7.04 -12.77 -2.80
C GLU A 15 5.91 -11.89 -2.25
N MET A 16 4.66 -12.33 -2.44
CA MET A 16 3.50 -11.54 -2.05
C MET A 16 2.50 -12.38 -1.29
N ILE A 17 1.99 -11.80 -0.22
CA ILE A 17 0.89 -12.35 0.56
C ILE A 17 -0.38 -11.68 0.10
N ARG A 18 -1.39 -12.49 -0.27
CA ARG A 18 -2.73 -12.00 -0.56
C ARG A 18 -3.52 -11.94 0.74
N VAL A 19 -4.14 -10.81 1.01
CA VAL A 19 -5.15 -10.64 2.04
C VAL A 19 -6.49 -10.51 1.33
N VAL A 20 -7.48 -11.26 1.78
CA VAL A 20 -8.81 -11.27 1.19
C VAL A 20 -9.84 -10.85 2.22
N ARG A 21 -10.80 -10.06 1.78
CA ARG A 21 -12.04 -9.79 2.50
C ARG A 21 -13.11 -10.74 1.98
N THR A 22 -13.68 -11.54 2.87
CA THR A 22 -14.81 -12.40 2.56
C THR A 22 -16.10 -11.58 2.37
N PRO A 23 -17.12 -12.12 1.68
CA PRO A 23 -18.44 -11.46 1.58
C PRO A 23 -19.05 -11.11 2.95
N GLN A 24 -18.71 -11.86 3.99
CA GLN A 24 -19.14 -11.64 5.37
C GLN A 24 -18.45 -10.44 6.04
N GLY A 25 -17.49 -9.81 5.36
CA GLY A 25 -16.74 -8.66 5.88
C GLY A 25 -15.51 -9.05 6.70
N GLU A 26 -15.20 -10.35 6.80
CA GLU A 26 -14.02 -10.82 7.53
C GLU A 26 -12.77 -10.70 6.67
N VAL A 27 -11.72 -10.11 7.23
CA VAL A 27 -10.43 -9.98 6.57
C VAL A 27 -9.49 -11.07 7.07
N ALA A 28 -8.93 -11.82 6.12
CA ALA A 28 -8.02 -12.92 6.43
C ALA A 28 -6.90 -13.04 5.39
N VAL A 29 -5.79 -13.64 5.81
CA VAL A 29 -4.66 -13.92 4.93
C VAL A 29 -4.97 -15.17 4.09
N ASP A 30 -4.82 -15.07 2.77
CA ASP A 30 -5.06 -16.15 1.81
C ASP A 30 -3.82 -16.44 0.96
N PRO A 31 -2.85 -17.23 1.47
CA PRO A 31 -1.68 -17.64 0.68
C PRO A 31 -2.08 -18.56 -0.49
N THR A 32 -3.23 -19.22 -0.43
CA THR A 32 -3.68 -20.20 -1.42
C THR A 32 -4.27 -19.55 -2.67
N GLY A 33 -4.80 -18.33 -2.54
CA GLY A 33 -5.50 -17.63 -3.62
C GLY A 33 -6.87 -18.24 -3.95
N LYS A 34 -7.38 -19.16 -3.13
CA LYS A 34 -8.65 -19.87 -3.39
C LYS A 34 -9.88 -19.16 -2.83
N ARG A 35 -9.70 -18.16 -1.94
CA ARG A 35 -10.83 -17.47 -1.34
C ARG A 35 -11.42 -16.43 -2.28
N SER A 36 -12.75 -16.43 -2.37
CA SER A 36 -13.55 -15.47 -3.13
C SER A 36 -13.77 -14.19 -2.33
N GLY A 37 -13.60 -13.04 -2.99
CA GLY A 37 -13.77 -11.72 -2.36
C GLY A 37 -12.78 -10.68 -2.87
N ARG A 38 -12.81 -9.49 -2.27
CA ARG A 38 -11.88 -8.40 -2.58
C ARG A 38 -10.51 -8.75 -2.02
N GLY A 39 -9.50 -8.81 -2.88
CA GLY A 39 -8.15 -9.21 -2.50
C GLY A 39 -7.16 -8.08 -2.70
N ALA A 40 -6.34 -7.83 -1.68
CA ALA A 40 -5.20 -6.92 -1.73
C ALA A 40 -3.91 -7.72 -1.54
N TYR A 41 -2.79 -7.19 -2.05
CA TYR A 41 -1.51 -7.87 -1.93
C TYR A 41 -0.48 -7.03 -1.17
N VAL A 42 0.34 -7.70 -0.36
CA VAL A 42 1.40 -7.11 0.47
C VAL A 42 2.72 -7.86 0.25
N CYS A 43 3.84 -7.15 0.20
CA CYS A 43 5.19 -7.73 0.15
C CYS A 43 5.56 -8.45 1.45
N PHE A 44 6.37 -9.51 1.37
CA PHE A 44 7.14 -10.03 2.51
C PHE A 44 8.30 -9.08 2.87
N ASN A 45 7.97 -7.89 3.35
CA ASN A 45 8.96 -6.91 3.81
C ASN A 45 8.46 -6.31 5.13
N GLU A 46 9.32 -6.31 6.14
CA GLU A 46 9.01 -5.78 7.47
C GLU A 46 8.48 -4.34 7.41
N SER A 47 9.04 -3.51 6.53
CA SER A 47 8.56 -2.14 6.29
C SER A 47 7.14 -2.12 5.72
N CYS A 48 6.82 -3.05 4.81
CA CYS A 48 5.46 -3.21 4.29
C CYS A 48 4.51 -3.62 5.42
N LEU A 49 4.87 -4.64 6.22
CA LEU A 49 4.05 -5.17 7.32
C LEU A 49 3.76 -4.12 8.40
N LYS A 50 4.79 -3.39 8.85
CA LYS A 50 4.64 -2.25 9.78
C LYS A 50 3.73 -1.17 9.18
N GLY A 51 3.84 -0.93 7.87
CA GLY A 51 2.98 0.00 7.15
C GLY A 51 1.53 -0.46 7.03
N VAL A 52 1.26 -1.78 7.01
CA VAL A 52 -0.12 -2.29 7.13
C VAL A 52 -0.64 -1.99 8.53
N ALA A 53 0.11 -2.34 9.59
CA ALA A 53 -0.33 -2.18 10.98
C ALA A 53 -0.68 -0.74 11.37
N ARG A 54 0.06 0.22 10.78
CA ARG A 54 -0.14 1.67 11.01
C ARG A 54 -1.04 2.32 9.97
N GLY A 55 -1.29 1.65 8.85
CA GLY A 55 -1.80 2.27 7.64
C GLY A 55 -3.20 1.79 7.29
N LYS A 56 -4.15 2.73 7.27
CA LYS A 56 -5.50 2.55 6.71
C LYS A 56 -5.53 2.22 5.21
N ARG A 57 -4.38 1.96 4.57
CA ARG A 57 -4.27 1.67 3.13
C ARG A 57 -4.87 0.31 2.80
N LEU A 58 -4.55 -0.72 3.59
CA LEU A 58 -5.11 -2.05 3.38
C LEU A 58 -6.62 -2.06 3.67
N GLU A 59 -7.04 -1.39 4.73
CA GLU A 59 -8.45 -1.24 5.09
C GLU A 59 -9.25 -0.52 4.01
N LYS A 60 -8.67 0.50 3.36
CA LYS A 60 -9.29 1.20 2.23
C LYS A 60 -9.42 0.33 0.98
N GLU A 61 -8.39 -0.44 0.62
CA GLU A 61 -8.45 -1.34 -0.53
C GLU A 61 -9.41 -2.51 -0.33
N LEU A 62 -9.49 -3.02 0.90
CA LEU A 62 -10.42 -4.10 1.25
C LEU A 62 -11.81 -3.58 1.62
N GLU A 63 -11.94 -2.28 1.88
CA GLU A 63 -13.11 -1.62 2.48
C GLU A 63 -13.62 -2.37 3.73
N ALA A 64 -12.69 -2.80 4.57
CA ALA A 64 -12.98 -3.50 5.82
C ALA A 64 -11.88 -3.25 6.86
N PRO A 65 -12.23 -3.23 8.16
CA PRO A 65 -11.25 -3.10 9.22
C PRO A 65 -10.33 -4.31 9.24
N VAL A 66 -9.03 -4.06 9.39
CA VAL A 66 -8.02 -5.11 9.45
C VAL A 66 -7.62 -5.28 10.92
N GLY A 67 -7.99 -6.41 11.51
CA GLY A 67 -7.71 -6.69 12.92
C GLY A 67 -6.26 -7.11 13.21
N PRO A 68 -5.84 -7.06 14.50
CA PRO A 68 -4.52 -7.51 14.98
C PRO A 68 -4.14 -8.92 14.50
N ALA A 69 -5.12 -9.82 14.42
CA ALA A 69 -4.92 -11.20 13.99
C ALA A 69 -4.34 -11.32 12.57
N VAL A 70 -4.74 -10.45 11.64
CA VAL A 70 -4.24 -10.44 10.26
C VAL A 70 -2.77 -10.01 10.24
N TYR A 71 -2.41 -9.02 11.05
CA TYR A 71 -1.04 -8.56 11.16
C TYR A 71 -0.13 -9.62 11.76
N GLN A 72 -0.58 -10.30 12.81
CA GLN A 72 0.17 -11.40 13.41
C GLN A 72 0.42 -12.50 12.39
N ALA A 73 -0.63 -12.93 11.67
CA ALA A 73 -0.48 -13.92 10.63
C ALA A 73 0.52 -13.49 9.55
N LEU A 74 0.50 -12.22 9.11
CA LEU A 74 1.48 -11.69 8.15
C LEU A 74 2.92 -11.73 8.69
N GLN A 75 3.12 -11.46 9.99
CA GLN A 75 4.42 -11.57 10.65
C GLN A 75 4.89 -13.02 10.73
N ASP A 76 3.99 -13.94 11.07
CA ASP A 76 4.29 -15.38 11.13
C ASP A 76 4.70 -15.89 9.75
N PHE A 77 4.06 -15.41 8.69
CA PHE A 77 4.44 -15.73 7.31
C PHE A 77 5.84 -15.21 6.92
N LEU A 78 6.27 -14.08 7.47
CA LEU A 78 7.63 -13.56 7.29
C LEU A 78 8.65 -14.40 8.08
N ALA A 79 8.33 -14.71 9.34
CA ALA A 79 9.16 -15.54 10.22
C ALA A 79 9.32 -16.98 9.70
N ALA A 80 8.29 -17.53 9.06
CA ALA A 80 8.29 -18.86 8.44
C ALA A 80 9.15 -18.96 7.16
N GLY A 81 9.92 -17.93 6.80
CA GLY A 81 11.02 -18.05 5.84
C GLY A 81 10.64 -18.03 4.36
N LYS A 82 9.46 -17.51 3.99
CA LYS A 82 9.06 -17.29 2.58
C LYS A 82 9.33 -15.86 2.08
N GLY A 83 10.36 -15.19 2.59
CA GLY A 83 10.80 -13.87 2.12
C GLY A 83 12.12 -13.97 1.36
N VAL A 84 12.08 -13.80 0.03
CA VAL A 84 13.31 -13.64 -0.77
C VAL A 84 13.98 -12.32 -0.40
N SER A 85 15.26 -12.43 -0.07
CA SER A 85 16.17 -11.32 0.18
C SER A 85 16.27 -10.39 -1.02
N GLY A 86 16.25 -9.07 -0.78
CA GLY A 86 16.76 -8.09 -1.74
C GLY A 86 15.71 -7.25 -2.48
N SER A 87 15.27 -6.16 -1.85
CA SER A 87 15.15 -4.87 -2.54
C SER A 87 15.11 -3.76 -1.50
N THR A 88 16.29 -3.26 -1.16
CA THR A 88 16.50 -1.92 -0.62
C THR A 88 16.03 -0.94 -1.71
N GLY A 89 14.72 -0.66 -1.73
CA GLY A 89 14.09 0.31 -2.62
C GLY A 89 13.83 1.58 -1.84
N ALA A 90 14.65 2.58 -2.12
CA ALA A 90 14.73 3.87 -1.45
C ALA A 90 13.37 4.58 -1.27
N HIS A 91 13.34 5.41 -0.24
CA HIS A 91 12.36 6.45 0.04
C HIS A 91 11.86 7.16 -1.25
N GLY A 92 10.68 6.75 -1.73
CA GLY A 92 9.96 7.41 -2.83
C GLY A 92 8.96 8.43 -2.29
N GLN A 93 9.50 9.57 -1.86
CA GLN A 93 8.94 10.92 -1.81
C GLN A 93 7.41 11.10 -1.86
N ARG A 94 6.91 11.77 -0.83
CA ARG A 94 5.61 12.46 -0.80
C ARG A 94 5.56 13.43 -1.99
N ASN A 95 4.81 13.10 -3.04
CA ASN A 95 4.39 14.15 -3.98
C ASN A 95 3.25 14.93 -3.34
N SER A 96 3.67 15.99 -2.65
CA SER A 96 3.14 17.35 -2.72
C SER A 96 1.78 17.49 -3.41
N ARG A 97 0.78 17.87 -2.63
CA ARG A 97 -0.33 18.68 -3.13
C ARG A 97 0.27 19.92 -3.80
N PRO A 98 -0.06 20.27 -5.05
CA PRO A 98 0.03 21.66 -5.46
C PRO A 98 -1.08 22.40 -4.69
N GLY A 99 -0.68 23.31 -3.80
CA GLY A 99 -1.60 24.28 -3.23
C GLY A 99 -2.15 25.20 -4.32
N PRO A 100 -3.38 25.75 -4.15
CA PRO A 100 -3.90 26.77 -5.04
C PRO A 100 -3.33 28.13 -4.64
N ASP A 101 -2.11 28.44 -5.06
CA ASP A 101 -1.51 29.77 -4.85
C ASP A 101 -1.09 30.36 -6.19
N GLY A 102 -2.02 31.09 -6.80
CA GLY A 102 -1.70 32.05 -7.85
C GLY A 102 -2.08 33.46 -7.41
N PRO A 103 -1.21 34.20 -6.70
CA PRO A 103 -1.32 35.64 -6.61
C PRO A 103 -0.33 36.31 -7.56
N GLY A 104 -0.84 37.25 -8.36
CA GLY A 104 -0.12 38.48 -8.68
C GLY A 104 0.71 38.50 -9.96
N HIS A 105 0.25 39.31 -10.93
CA HIS A 105 1.06 40.46 -11.30
C HIS A 105 0.14 41.62 -11.69
N ARG A 106 0.10 42.61 -10.79
CA ARG A 106 -0.24 43.99 -11.12
C ARG A 106 0.99 44.64 -11.78
N ASP A 107 0.73 45.80 -12.36
CA ASP A 107 1.65 46.80 -12.91
C ASP A 107 1.98 46.57 -14.40
N GLY A 108 1.73 47.48 -15.34
CA GLY A 108 1.52 48.92 -15.24
C GLY A 108 2.68 49.64 -15.92
N ALA A 109 2.49 50.02 -17.19
CA ALA A 109 3.24 51.00 -18.02
C ALA A 109 2.93 50.64 -19.48
N GLY A 110 2.39 51.48 -20.34
CA GLY A 110 2.74 52.86 -20.58
C GLY A 110 3.27 52.94 -22.02
N GLY A 111 2.57 53.64 -22.91
CA GLY A 111 3.23 54.26 -24.05
C GLY A 111 2.46 54.26 -25.39
N PRO A 112 2.67 55.29 -26.21
CA PRO A 112 1.64 55.93 -27.02
C PRO A 112 1.69 55.59 -28.52
N GLY A 113 0.58 55.85 -29.21
CA GLY A 113 0.46 55.83 -30.67
C GLY A 113 -0.97 56.05 -31.09
#